data_AF-A0A1B7Z284-F1
#
_entry.id   AF-A0A1B7Z284-F1
#
_cell.length_a   1.000
_cell.length_b   1.000
_cell.length_c   1.000
_cell.angle_alpha   90.00
_cell.angle_beta   90.00
_cell.angle_gamma   90.00
#
_symmetry.space_group_name_H-M   'P 1'
#
loop_
_entity.id
_entity.type
_entity.pdbx_description
1 polymer ?
#
loop_
_entity_poly.entity_id
_entity_poly.type
_entity_poly.pdbx_seq_one_letter_code
_entity_poly.pdbx_strand_id
1 'polypeptide(L)' 'MEHTASDFSLGLGIWQTFLLVIVVLWAYCIIDILRHTFRNDAKITWFLIVFLFPLLGSLLYLYRGKDRRVLPD' A
#
# COMPACT_ATOMS: atom_id res chain seq x y z
N MET A 1 -38.99 5.03 -4.63
CA MET A 1 -37.96 5.99 -4.18
C MET A 1 -37.05 5.42 -3.08
N GLU A 2 -37.41 4.27 -2.48
CA GLU A 2 -36.68 3.64 -1.36
C GLU A 2 -35.44 2.87 -1.84
N HIS A 3 -35.56 2.10 -2.93
CA HIS A 3 -34.46 1.31 -3.51
C HIS A 3 -33.22 2.15 -3.89
N THR A 4 -33.42 3.37 -4.41
CA THR A 4 -32.33 4.28 -4.79
C THR A 4 -31.49 4.76 -3.60
N ALA A 5 -32.09 4.88 -2.41
CA ALA A 5 -31.38 5.33 -1.21
C ALA A 5 -30.55 4.20 -0.59
N SER A 6 -31.06 2.97 -0.59
CA SER A 6 -30.34 1.78 -0.11
C SER A 6 -29.15 1.43 -1.00
N ASP A 7 -29.29 1.51 -2.32
CA ASP A 7 -28.21 1.21 -3.27
C ASP A 7 -27.05 2.20 -3.13
N PHE A 8 -27.36 3.48 -2.90
CA PHE A 8 -26.36 4.52 -2.64
C PHE A 8 -25.60 4.27 -1.34
N SER A 9 -26.30 3.92 -0.26
CA SER A 9 -25.68 3.62 1.05
C SER A 9 -24.75 2.41 0.99
N LEU A 10 -25.15 1.33 0.30
CA LEU A 10 -24.32 0.15 0.10
C LEU A 10 -23.09 0.45 -0.77
N GLY A 11 -23.27 1.17 -1.88
CA GLY A 11 -22.16 1.57 -2.75
C GLY A 11 -21.11 2.40 -2.01
N LEU A 12 -21.55 3.33 -1.16
CA LEU A 12 -20.66 4.12 -0.30
C LEU A 12 -19.90 3.25 0.70
N GLY A 13 -20.59 2.35 1.41
CA GLY A 13 -19.96 1.48 2.40
C GLY A 13 -18.89 0.56 1.80
N ILE A 14 -19.18 -0.03 0.64
CA ILE A 14 -18.24 -0.93 -0.06
C ILE A 14 -17.01 -0.15 -0.54
N TRP A 15 -17.21 0.99 -1.20
CA TRP A 15 -16.11 1.81 -1.70
C TRP A 15 -15.22 2.35 -0.57
N GLN A 16 -15.82 2.80 0.53
CA GLN A 16 -15.07 3.30 1.69
C GLN A 16 -14.25 2.20 2.35
N THR A 17 -14.81 0.99 2.49
CA THR A 17 -14.08 -0.16 3.03
C THR A 17 -12.89 -0.52 2.13
N PHE A 18 -13.08 -0.50 0.81
CA PHE A 18 -12.00 -0.77 -0.15
C PHE A 18 -10.87 0.27 -0.07
N LEU A 19 -11.22 1.56 0.01
CA LEU A 19 -10.23 2.63 0.21
C LEU A 19 -9.46 2.47 1.53
N LEU A 20 -10.14 2.11 2.62
CA LEU A 20 -9.50 1.87 3.91
C LEU A 20 -8.45 0.75 3.81
N VAL A 21 -8.77 -0.36 3.15
CA VAL A 21 -7.81 -1.46 2.96
C VAL A 21 -6.58 -0.99 2.18
N ILE A 22 -6.77 -0.19 1.12
CA ILE A 22 -5.66 0.38 0.35
C ILE A 22 -4.79 1.29 1.22
N VAL A 23 -5.39 2.16 2.04
CA VAL A 23 -4.65 3.07 2.91
C VAL A 23 -3.87 2.31 3.97
N VAL A 24 -4.46 1.27 4.57
CA VAL A 24 -3.79 0.42 5.55
C VAL A 24 -2.61 -0.33 4.92
N LEU A 25 -2.79 -0.89 3.72
CA LEU A 25 -1.74 -1.58 2.99
C LEU A 25 -0.61 -0.62 2.60
N TRP A 26 -0.96 0.59 2.15
CA TRP A 26 0.01 1.62 1.82
C TRP A 26 0.85 2.05 3.03
N ALA A 27 0.19 2.33 4.16
CA ALA A 27 0.87 2.67 5.40
C ALA A 27 1.78 1.52 5.88
N TYR A 28 1.29 0.28 5.79
CA TYR A 28 2.08 -0.91 6.09
C TYR A 28 3.36 -0.98 5.23
N CYS A 29 3.25 -0.78 3.91
CA CYS A 29 4.41 -0.78 3.02
C CYS A 29 5.42 0.32 3.37
N ILE A 30 4.96 1.52 3.70
CA ILE A 30 5.84 2.62 4.13
C ILE A 30 6.58 2.24 5.43
N ILE A 31 5.86 1.71 6.41
CA ILE A 31 6.44 1.28 7.69
C ILE A 31 7.47 0.17 7.45
N ASP A 32 7.16 -0.82 6.60
CA ASP A 32 8.07 -1.92 6.25
C ASP A 32 9.35 -1.38 5.59
N ILE A 33 9.23 -0.41 4.67
CA ILE A 33 10.38 0.25 4.03
C ILE A 33 11.21 1.05 5.03
N LEU A 34 10.58 1.77 5.96
CA LEU A 34 11.30 2.56 6.97
C LEU A 34 12.01 1.65 7.97
N ARG A 35 11.36 0.56 8.39
CA ARG A 35 11.86 -0.38 9.40
C ARG A 35 12.98 -1.26 8.89
N HIS A 36 12.98 -1.61 7.60
CA HIS A 36 14.07 -2.37 7.01
C HIS A 36 15.20 -1.48 6.49
N THR A 37 16.44 -1.88 6.76
CA THR A 37 17.66 -1.26 6.25
C THR A 37 18.02 -1.92 4.92
N PHE A 38 17.84 -1.19 3.82
CA PHE A 38 18.34 -1.63 2.52
C PHE A 38 19.81 -1.24 2.43
N ARG A 39 20.64 -2.15 1.91
CA ARG A 39 22.09 -1.99 1.81
C ARG A 39 22.55 -0.90 0.81
N ASN A 40 21.63 -0.12 0.23
CA ASN A 40 21.93 0.89 -0.81
C ASN A 40 20.83 1.96 -0.92
N ASP A 41 20.99 2.93 -1.84
CA ASP A 41 20.01 3.98 -2.21
C ASP A 41 18.60 3.48 -2.57
N ALA A 42 18.45 2.17 -2.77
CA ALA A 42 17.19 1.48 -2.98
C ALA A 42 16.13 1.79 -1.89
N LYS A 43 16.53 2.11 -0.66
CA LYS A 43 15.58 2.51 0.41
C LYS A 43 14.77 3.74 -0.02
N ILE A 44 15.46 4.77 -0.49
CA ILE A 44 14.85 6.05 -0.87
C ILE A 44 14.06 5.87 -2.16
N THR A 45 14.57 5.10 -3.13
CA THR A 45 13.85 4.80 -4.37
C THR A 45 12.52 4.09 -4.10
N TRP A 46 12.52 3.04 -3.26
CA TRP A 46 11.30 2.33 -2.91
C TRP A 46 10.33 3.19 -2.10
N PHE A 47 10.84 3.98 -1.15
CA PHE A 47 10.04 4.94 -0.42
C PHE A 47 9.35 5.94 -1.36
N LEU A 48 10.10 6.53 -2.30
CA LEU A 48 9.55 7.51 -3.24
C LEU A 48 8.50 6.89 -4.17
N ILE A 49 8.72 5.67 -4.66
CA ILE A 49 7.76 4.96 -5.52
C ILE A 49 6.46 4.64 -4.75
N VAL A 50 6.55 4.10 -3.53
CA VAL A 50 5.37 3.79 -2.70
C VAL A 50 4.66 5.07 -2.27
N PHE A 51 5.41 6.12 -1.94
CA PHE A 51 4.86 7.41 -1.53
C PHE A 51 4.12 8.11 -2.67
N LEU A 52 4.69 8.12 -3.88
CA LEU A 52 4.09 8.79 -5.04
C LEU A 52 2.95 7.97 -5.67
N PHE A 53 3.04 6.64 -5.60
CA PHE A 53 2.05 5.72 -6.15
C PHE A 53 1.59 4.70 -5.09
N PRO A 54 0.55 5.02 -4.28
CA PRO A 54 0.16 4.16 -3.16
C PRO A 54 -0.27 2.75 -3.56
N LEU A 55 -1.02 2.60 -4.66
CA LEU A 55 -1.42 1.29 -5.17
C LEU A 55 -0.28 0.60 -5.94
N LEU A 56 0.16 1.22 -7.04
CA LEU A 56 1.15 0.62 -7.96
C LEU A 56 2.51 0.42 -7.27
N GLY A 57 2.93 1.39 -6.47
CA GLY A 57 4.19 1.34 -5.73
C GLY A 57 4.20 0.26 -4.66
N SER A 58 3.11 0.12 -3.88
CA SER A 58 2.97 -0.96 -2.90
C SER A 58 3.00 -2.34 -3.56
N LEU A 59 2.36 -2.49 -4.72
CA LEU A 59 2.33 -3.75 -5.47
C LEU A 59 3.71 -4.10 -6.05
N LEU A 60 4.41 -3.11 -6.62
CA LEU A 60 5.79 -3.24 -7.07
C LEU A 60 6.75 -3.59 -5.93
N TYR A 61 6.56 -2.97 -4.76
CA TYR A 61 7.35 -3.25 -3.56
C TYR A 61 7.14 -4.69 -3.07
N LEU A 62 5.91 -5.18 -3.05
CA LEU A 62 5.61 -6.57 -2.71
C LEU A 62 6.23 -7.56 -3.71
N TYR A 63 6.24 -7.22 -5.01
CA TYR A 63 6.75 -8.10 -6.06
C TYR A 63 8.30 -8.13 -6.15
N ARG A 64 9.00 -6.98 -6.03
CA ARG A 64 10.47 -6.89 -6.21
C ARG A 64 11.24 -6.43 -4.98
N GLY A 65 10.59 -5.81 -4.01
CA GLY A 65 11.24 -5.30 -2.79
C GLY A 65 11.67 -6.41 -1.83
N LYS A 66 11.00 -7.57 -1.89
CA LYS A 66 11.28 -8.74 -1.03
C LYS A 66 12.60 -9.45 -1.34
N ASP A 67 13.02 -9.53 -2.60
CA ASP A 67 14.26 -10.20 -3.02
C ASP A 67 15.55 -9.49 -2.58
N ARG A 68 15.46 -8.22 -2.16
CA ARG A 68 16.62 -7.47 -1.66
C ARG A 68 16.75 -7.47 -0.15
N ARG A 69 15.91 -8.24 0.56
CA ARG A 69 16.03 -8.43 2.00
C ARG A 69 17.28 -9.28 2.24
N VAL A 70 18.33 -8.66 2.76
CA VAL A 70 19.49 -9.39 3.25
C VAL A 70 19.05 -10.08 4.53
N LEU A 71 19.02 -11.42 4.55
CA LEU A 71 18.89 -12.16 5.80
C LEU A 71 20.06 -11.76 6.71
N PRO A 72 19.82 -11.39 7.98
CA PRO A 72 20.91 -11.30 8.95
C PRO A 72 21.42 -12.72 9.18
N ASP A 73 22.74 -12.92 8.99
CA ASP A 73 23.46 -14.15 9.36
C ASP A 73 23.41 -14.38 10.90
#